data_AF-A0A395YTD5-F1
#
_entry.id   AF-A0A395YTD5-F1
#
_cell.length_a   1.000
_cell.length_b   1.000
_cell.length_c   1.000
_cell.angle_alpha   90.00
_cell.angle_beta   90.00
_cell.angle_gamma   90.00
#
_symmetry.space_group_name_H-M   'P 1'
#
loop_
_entity.id
_entity.type
_entity.pdbx_description
1 polymer ?
#
loop_
_entity_poly.entity_id
_entity_poly.type
_entity_poly.pdbx_seq_one_letter_code
_entity_poly.pdbx_strand_id
1 'polypeptide(L)'
;MFAVRNIRLCTKDCLCLYVCPTGATDTETGQIDASKCIGCGLCAGACPSGAISMVPEKYPPQQKKAENMATHLKRLAAGKVQQEAAARALARIEDPELRLFAQALEKSNRLMAEDLYREAGYMLPQSTNTHKLLTSMVSGSRPQDFPKEAVKRLLKLLKTND
;
A
#
# COMPACT_ATOMS: atom_id res chain seq x y z
N MET A 1 0.41 0.22 21.30
CA MET A 1 0.26 -0.86 20.29
C MET A 1 -1.21 -1.25 20.28
N PHE A 2 -1.77 -1.61 19.13
CA PHE A 2 -3.16 -2.06 19.03
C PHE A 2 -3.27 -3.28 18.11
N ALA A 3 -4.36 -4.03 18.24
CA ALA A 3 -4.60 -5.21 17.42
C ALA A 3 -5.32 -4.82 16.12
N VAL A 4 -4.93 -5.44 15.01
CA VAL A 4 -5.61 -5.33 13.70
C VAL A 4 -5.96 -6.71 13.16
N ARG A 5 -7.09 -6.84 12.47
CA ARG A 5 -7.57 -8.11 11.91
C ARG A 5 -7.48 -8.10 10.38
N ASN A 6 -6.77 -9.07 9.81
CA ASN A 6 -6.80 -9.35 8.37
C ASN A 6 -8.01 -10.24 8.06
N ILE A 7 -9.07 -9.64 7.52
CA ILE A 7 -10.32 -10.36 7.20
C ILE A 7 -10.08 -11.51 6.21
N ARG A 8 -9.09 -11.40 5.31
CA ARG A 8 -8.80 -12.47 4.34
C ARG A 8 -8.24 -13.74 4.99
N LEU A 9 -7.68 -13.62 6.19
CA LEU A 9 -7.15 -14.76 6.97
C LEU A 9 -8.13 -15.22 8.05
N CYS A 10 -9.23 -14.50 8.27
CA CYS A 10 -10.17 -14.81 9.35
C CYS A 10 -11.08 -15.99 8.96
N THR A 11 -10.96 -17.09 9.69
CA THR A 11 -11.76 -18.32 9.55
C THR A 11 -13.05 -18.31 10.36
N LYS A 12 -13.31 -17.25 11.14
CA LYS A 12 -14.50 -17.05 11.98
C LYS A 12 -14.66 -18.07 13.13
N ASP A 13 -13.56 -18.55 13.71
CA ASP A 13 -13.58 -19.31 14.97
C ASP A 13 -14.00 -18.45 16.18
N CYS A 14 -13.90 -17.12 16.05
CA CYS A 14 -14.40 -16.12 17.00
C CYS A 14 -13.83 -16.17 18.43
N LEU A 15 -12.79 -16.97 18.70
CA LEU A 15 -12.10 -17.01 20.01
C LEU A 15 -11.66 -15.62 20.51
N CYS A 16 -11.27 -14.74 19.58
CA CYS A 16 -10.89 -13.37 19.89
C CYS A 16 -11.98 -12.57 20.63
N LEU A 17 -13.27 -12.88 20.43
CA LEU A 17 -14.39 -12.23 21.11
C LEU A 17 -14.40 -12.54 22.61
N TYR A 18 -14.12 -13.79 22.98
CA TYR A 18 -14.17 -14.25 24.36
C TYR A 18 -12.95 -13.87 25.18
N VAL A 19 -11.79 -13.69 24.53
CA VAL A 19 -10.54 -13.34 25.22
C VAL A 19 -10.27 -11.83 25.28
N CYS A 20 -11.07 -11.01 24.60
CA CYS A 20 -10.88 -9.56 24.58
C CYS A 20 -11.51 -8.90 25.83
N PRO A 21 -10.71 -8.38 26.78
CA PRO A 21 -11.25 -7.85 28.04
C PRO A 21 -12.04 -6.54 27.88
N THR A 22 -11.89 -5.84 26.74
CA THR A 22 -12.54 -4.55 26.48
C THR A 22 -13.64 -4.62 25.42
N GLY A 23 -13.89 -5.81 24.85
CA GLY A 23 -14.81 -5.98 23.73
C GLY A 23 -14.35 -5.30 22.43
N ALA A 24 -13.08 -4.89 22.30
CA ALA A 24 -12.54 -4.25 21.10
C ALA A 24 -12.67 -5.11 19.82
N THR A 25 -12.75 -6.43 19.97
CA THR A 25 -12.87 -7.37 18.85
C THR A 25 -14.30 -7.61 18.38
N ASP A 26 -15.28 -7.13 19.15
CA ASP A 26 -16.71 -7.33 18.94
C ASP A 26 -17.28 -6.15 18.12
N THR A 27 -17.23 -6.33 16.79
CA THR A 27 -17.70 -5.33 15.83
C THR A 27 -18.40 -6.02 14.67
N GLU A 28 -19.45 -5.39 14.13
CA GLU A 28 -20.19 -5.90 12.97
C GLU A 28 -19.36 -5.90 11.69
N THR A 29 -18.38 -4.99 11.59
CA THR A 29 -17.49 -4.86 10.43
C THR A 29 -16.39 -5.93 10.40
N GLY A 30 -16.23 -6.67 11.50
CA GLY A 30 -15.12 -7.59 11.69
C GLY A 30 -13.76 -6.90 11.87
N GLN A 31 -13.70 -5.57 11.98
CA GLN A 31 -12.49 -4.81 12.25
C GLN A 31 -12.36 -4.52 13.75
N ILE A 32 -11.16 -4.69 14.31
CA ILE A 32 -10.94 -4.41 15.73
C ILE A 32 -11.07 -2.90 15.99
N ASP A 33 -11.86 -2.53 16.98
CA ASP A 33 -12.02 -1.16 17.44
C ASP A 33 -10.76 -0.69 18.17
N ALA A 34 -9.94 0.08 17.47
CA ALA A 34 -8.69 0.62 18.00
C ALA A 34 -8.92 1.54 19.21
N SER A 35 -10.09 2.18 19.35
CA SER A 35 -10.38 3.09 20.48
C SER A 35 -10.60 2.34 21.80
N LYS A 36 -11.02 1.08 21.73
CA LYS A 36 -11.21 0.19 22.90
C LYS A 36 -10.01 -0.72 23.15
N CYS A 37 -9.09 -0.84 22.19
CA CYS A 37 -7.97 -1.77 22.28
C CYS A 37 -6.89 -1.24 23.25
N ILE A 38 -6.63 -2.00 24.31
CA ILE A 38 -5.58 -1.67 25.29
C ILE A 38 -4.21 -2.30 24.97
N GLY A 39 -4.08 -2.93 23.80
CA GLY A 39 -2.80 -3.48 23.35
C GLY A 39 -2.33 -4.76 24.05
N CYS A 40 -3.20 -5.49 24.77
CA CYS A 40 -2.80 -6.66 25.58
C CYS A 40 -2.38 -7.91 24.79
N GLY A 41 -2.74 -8.02 23.50
CA GLY A 41 -2.32 -9.12 22.63
C GLY A 41 -3.06 -10.45 22.79
N LEU A 42 -3.98 -10.59 23.75
CA LEU A 42 -4.71 -11.85 23.99
C LEU A 42 -5.44 -12.38 22.74
N CYS A 43 -6.12 -11.49 22.01
CA CYS A 43 -6.82 -11.87 20.78
C CYS A 43 -5.87 -12.34 19.65
N ALA A 44 -4.65 -11.79 19.59
CA ALA A 44 -3.64 -12.24 18.64
C ALA A 44 -3.13 -13.64 18.99
N GLY A 45 -2.85 -13.90 20.28
CA GLY A 45 -2.42 -15.21 20.75
C GLY A 45 -3.49 -16.30 20.65
N ALA A 46 -4.77 -15.94 20.78
CA ALA A 46 -5.88 -16.88 20.71
C ALA A 46 -6.36 -17.17 19.29
N CYS A 47 -5.96 -16.41 18.27
CA CYS A 47 -6.48 -16.55 16.91
C CYS A 47 -5.82 -17.76 16.20
N PRO A 48 -6.57 -18.85 15.91
CA PRO A 48 -5.98 -20.07 15.38
C PRO A 48 -5.48 -19.90 13.93
N SER A 49 -6.13 -19.03 13.15
CA SER A 49 -5.71 -18.73 11.77
C SER A 49 -4.63 -17.65 11.66
N GLY A 50 -4.17 -17.10 12.79
CA GLY A 50 -3.17 -16.01 12.78
C GLY A 50 -3.67 -14.72 12.12
N ALA A 51 -4.99 -14.51 12.04
CA ALA A 51 -5.57 -13.36 11.35
C ALA A 51 -5.39 -12.02 12.09
N ILE A 52 -4.93 -12.03 13.35
CA ILE A 52 -4.81 -10.83 14.18
C ILE A 52 -3.33 -10.55 14.46
N SER A 53 -2.90 -9.32 14.22
CA SER A 53 -1.52 -8.87 14.47
C SER A 53 -1.50 -7.65 15.39
N MET A 54 -0.46 -7.56 16.22
CA MET A 54 -0.20 -6.36 17.03
C MET A 54 0.63 -5.37 16.23
N VAL A 55 0.17 -4.13 16.14
CA VAL A 55 0.84 -3.06 15.42
C VAL A 55 1.15 -1.87 16.33
N PRO A 56 2.26 -1.14 16.10
CA PRO A 56 2.56 0.07 16.84
C PRO A 56 1.57 1.19 16.49
N GLU A 57 1.29 2.07 17.45
CA GLU A 57 0.52 3.30 17.19
C GLU A 57 1.30 4.28 16.31
N LYS A 58 2.62 4.32 16.51
CA LYS A 58 3.54 5.13 15.74
C LYS A 58 4.49 4.22 14.98
N TYR A 59 4.36 4.21 13.67
CA TYR A 59 5.32 3.52 12.80
C TYR A 59 6.68 4.25 12.84
N PRO A 60 7.79 3.50 12.70
CA PRO A 60 9.10 4.12 12.55
C PRO A 60 9.14 5.03 11.32
N PRO A 61 10.02 6.05 11.32
CA PRO A 61 10.24 6.86 10.13
C PRO A 61 10.73 5.99 8.97
N GLN A 62 10.56 6.49 7.74
CA GLN A 62 10.97 5.76 6.55
C GLN A 62 12.48 5.52 6.60
N GLN A 63 12.88 4.25 6.46
CA GLN A 63 14.29 3.91 6.40
C GLN A 63 14.87 4.34 5.06
N LYS A 64 15.92 5.17 5.09
CA LYS A 64 16.59 5.64 3.87
C LYS A 64 17.35 4.51 3.22
N LYS A 65 17.18 4.35 1.91
CA LYS A 65 18.03 3.48 1.11
C LYS A 65 19.35 4.21 0.83
N ALA A 66 20.47 3.47 0.84
CA ALA A 66 21.74 3.99 0.37
C ALA A 66 21.61 4.50 -1.08
N GLU A 67 22.24 5.63 -1.41
CA GLU A 67 22.05 6.31 -2.69
C GLU A 67 22.45 5.45 -3.89
N ASN A 68 23.55 4.69 -3.76
CA ASN A 68 23.98 3.74 -4.78
C ASN A 68 22.90 2.67 -5.05
N MET A 69 22.30 2.11 -4.00
CA MET A 69 21.23 1.13 -4.12
C MET A 69 19.98 1.73 -4.76
N ALA A 70 19.56 2.93 -4.34
CA ALA A 70 18.43 3.63 -4.95
C ALA A 70 18.68 3.90 -6.46
N THR A 71 19.92 4.21 -6.83
CA THR A 71 20.32 4.42 -8.22
C THR A 71 20.22 3.13 -9.03
N HIS A 72 20.70 2.00 -8.50
CA HIS A 72 20.57 0.70 -9.16
C HIS A 72 19.11 0.27 -9.33
N LEU A 73 18.27 0.48 -8.30
CA LEU A 73 16.83 0.19 -8.38
C LEU A 73 16.15 1.03 -9.47
N LYS A 74 16.45 2.33 -9.56
CA LYS A 74 15.92 3.22 -10.60
C LYS A 74 16.39 2.82 -12.01
N ARG A 75 17.65 2.37 -12.16
CA ARG A 75 18.16 1.86 -13.43
C ARG A 75 17.42 0.59 -13.85
N LEU A 76 17.19 -0.34 -12.93
CA LEU A 76 16.43 -1.55 -13.20
C LEU A 76 14.97 -1.23 -13.55
N ALA A 77 14.35 -0.29 -12.83
CA ALA A 77 13.00 0.18 -13.10
C ALA A 77 12.90 0.79 -14.52
N ALA A 78 13.87 1.58 -14.96
CA ALA A 78 13.92 2.11 -16.31
C ALA A 78 13.96 0.99 -17.37
N GLY A 79 14.73 -0.07 -17.12
CA GLY A 79 14.73 -1.27 -17.98
C GLY A 79 13.35 -1.96 -18.02
N LYS A 80 12.65 -2.02 -16.89
CA LYS A 80 11.28 -2.57 -16.83
C LYS A 80 10.28 -1.71 -17.60
N VAL A 81 10.39 -0.39 -17.54
CA VAL A 81 9.56 0.52 -18.34
C VAL A 81 9.79 0.31 -19.85
N GLN A 82 11.05 0.13 -20.28
CA GLN A 82 11.36 -0.18 -21.68
C GLN A 82 10.74 -1.52 -22.12
N GLN A 83 10.85 -2.55 -21.28
CA GLN A 83 10.24 -3.87 -21.53
C GLN A 83 8.71 -3.79 -21.55
N GLU A 84 8.09 -3.01 -20.67
CA GLU A 84 6.64 -2.75 -20.68
C GLU A 84 6.21 -2.11 -22.00
N ALA A 85 6.93 -1.09 -22.48
CA ALA A 85 6.62 -0.43 -23.75
C ALA A 85 6.76 -1.38 -24.96
N ALA A 86 7.80 -2.21 -24.98
CA ALA A 86 7.98 -3.23 -26.01
C ALA A 86 6.84 -4.27 -25.97
N ALA A 87 6.49 -4.77 -24.79
CA ALA A 87 5.38 -5.70 -24.62
C ALA A 87 4.04 -5.10 -25.06
N ARG A 88 3.77 -3.83 -24.72
CA ARG A 88 2.58 -3.10 -25.19
C ARG A 88 2.53 -2.99 -26.72
N ALA A 89 3.68 -2.78 -27.37
CA ALA A 89 3.74 -2.75 -28.83
C ALA A 89 3.41 -4.12 -29.43
N LEU A 90 3.95 -5.21 -28.85
CA LEU A 90 3.66 -6.59 -29.27
C LEU A 90 2.21 -6.99 -29.01
N ALA A 91 1.55 -6.44 -28.00
CA ALA A 91 0.14 -6.69 -27.70
C ALA A 91 -0.84 -6.20 -28.80
N ARG A 92 -0.34 -5.55 -29.86
CA ARG A 92 -1.13 -5.15 -31.04
C ARG A 92 -1.12 -6.19 -32.16
N ILE A 93 -0.39 -7.29 -32.00
CA ILE A 93 -0.33 -8.37 -32.99
C ILE A 93 -1.68 -9.11 -33.06
N GLU A 94 -2.00 -9.67 -34.24
CA GLU A 94 -3.25 -10.38 -34.51
C GLU A 94 -3.35 -11.74 -33.79
N ASP A 95 -2.21 -12.43 -33.66
CA ASP A 95 -2.11 -13.73 -33.00
C ASP A 95 -2.61 -13.67 -31.53
N PRO A 96 -3.69 -14.42 -31.19
CA PRO A 96 -4.31 -14.33 -29.87
C PRO A 96 -3.41 -14.78 -28.71
N GLU A 97 -2.60 -15.81 -28.90
CA GLU A 97 -1.74 -16.37 -27.85
C GLU A 97 -0.58 -15.43 -27.55
N LEU A 98 0.07 -14.92 -28.60
CA LEU A 98 1.13 -13.94 -28.49
C LEU A 98 0.63 -12.62 -27.91
N ARG A 99 -0.59 -12.20 -28.27
CA ARG A 99 -1.23 -11.02 -27.67
C ARG A 99 -1.43 -11.20 -26.18
N LEU A 100 -2.00 -12.32 -25.74
CA LEU A 100 -2.23 -12.61 -24.33
C LEU A 100 -0.90 -12.62 -23.55
N PHE A 101 0.11 -13.27 -24.10
CA PHE A 101 1.44 -13.31 -23.52
C PHE A 101 2.06 -11.91 -23.40
N ALA A 102 1.96 -11.09 -24.44
CA ALA A 102 2.45 -9.72 -24.45
C ALA A 102 1.74 -8.83 -23.41
N GLN A 103 0.41 -8.97 -23.25
CA GLN A 103 -0.34 -8.27 -22.20
C GLN A 103 0.08 -8.69 -20.79
N ALA A 104 0.33 -9.99 -20.58
CA ALA A 104 0.84 -10.50 -19.32
C ALA A 104 2.23 -9.92 -19.00
N LEU A 105 3.13 -9.88 -19.99
CA LEU A 105 4.45 -9.26 -19.86
C LEU A 105 4.37 -7.75 -19.58
N GLU A 106 3.48 -7.03 -20.26
CA GLU A 106 3.25 -5.61 -19.99
C GLU A 106 2.87 -5.41 -18.51
N LYS A 107 1.88 -6.16 -18.04
CA LYS A 107 1.41 -6.05 -16.65
C LYS A 107 2.50 -6.44 -15.65
N SER A 108 3.23 -7.52 -15.91
CA SER A 108 4.34 -7.97 -15.05
C SER A 108 5.44 -6.91 -14.94
N ASN A 109 5.86 -6.33 -16.07
CA ASN A 109 6.90 -5.31 -16.08
C ASN A 109 6.45 -4.03 -15.37
N ARG A 110 5.18 -3.62 -15.53
CA ARG A 110 4.62 -2.49 -14.79
C ARG A 110 4.69 -2.72 -13.28
N LEU A 111 4.21 -3.86 -12.79
CA LEU A 111 4.22 -4.18 -11.35
C LEU A 111 5.65 -4.18 -10.79
N MET A 112 6.59 -4.80 -11.50
CA MET A 112 8.00 -4.78 -11.10
C MET A 112 8.59 -3.36 -11.09
N ALA A 113 8.31 -2.55 -12.10
CA ALA A 113 8.77 -1.16 -12.13
C ALA A 113 8.18 -0.37 -10.95
N GLU A 114 6.89 -0.55 -10.66
CA GLU A 114 6.21 0.10 -9.56
C GLU A 114 6.84 -0.26 -8.20
N ASP A 115 7.12 -1.55 -7.97
CA ASP A 115 7.77 -2.01 -6.75
C ASP A 115 9.21 -1.48 -6.63
N LEU A 116 9.99 -1.49 -7.72
CA LEU A 116 11.35 -0.94 -7.73
C LEU A 116 11.37 0.56 -7.40
N TYR A 117 10.44 1.33 -7.96
CA TYR A 117 10.30 2.75 -7.63
C TYR A 117 9.84 2.97 -6.17
N ARG A 118 8.96 2.12 -5.64
CA ARG A 118 8.55 2.16 -4.24
C ARG A 118 9.73 1.89 -3.31
N GLU A 119 10.49 0.84 -3.58
CA GLU A 119 11.71 0.46 -2.83
C GLU A 119 12.83 1.50 -2.94
N ALA A 120 12.90 2.20 -4.07
CA ALA A 120 13.82 3.33 -4.26
C ALA A 120 13.34 4.63 -3.57
N GLY A 121 12.21 4.60 -2.86
CA GLY A 121 11.64 5.74 -2.13
C GLY A 121 10.94 6.77 -3.01
N TYR A 122 10.66 6.46 -4.29
CA TYR A 122 10.07 7.41 -5.23
C TYR A 122 8.53 7.49 -5.11
N MET A 123 7.86 6.35 -4.90
CA MET A 123 6.38 6.24 -4.85
C MET A 123 5.83 5.90 -3.45
N LEU A 124 6.41 6.50 -2.40
CA LEU A 124 5.92 6.34 -1.03
C LEU A 124 4.88 7.42 -0.71
N PRO A 125 3.71 7.09 -0.15
CA PRO A 125 2.65 8.06 0.16
C PRO A 125 3.11 9.21 1.06
N GLN A 126 4.00 8.93 2.02
CA GLN A 126 4.57 9.89 2.96
C GLN A 126 5.89 10.52 2.45
N SER A 127 6.20 10.41 1.15
CA SER A 127 7.40 11.03 0.59
C SER A 127 7.20 12.51 0.26
N THR A 128 8.31 13.24 0.22
CA THR A 128 8.39 14.60 -0.32
C THR A 128 7.83 14.68 -1.75
N ASN A 129 8.05 13.65 -2.58
CA ASN A 129 7.56 13.63 -3.97
C ASN A 129 6.03 13.63 -4.03
N THR A 130 5.39 12.77 -3.24
CA THR A 130 3.93 12.70 -3.16
C THR A 130 3.35 14.01 -2.63
N HIS A 131 3.96 14.61 -1.60
CA HIS A 131 3.52 15.91 -1.08
C HIS A 131 3.64 17.04 -2.10
N LYS A 132 4.74 17.12 -2.86
CA LYS A 132 4.90 18.07 -3.96
C LYS A 132 3.82 17.88 -5.03
N LEU A 133 3.54 16.63 -5.40
CA LEU A 133 2.49 16.30 -6.36
C LEU A 133 1.11 16.77 -5.86
N LEU A 134 0.72 16.38 -4.65
CA LEU A 134 -0.58 16.77 -4.08
C LEU A 134 -0.71 18.29 -3.93
N THR A 135 0.37 18.98 -3.54
CA THR A 135 0.38 20.44 -3.44
C THR A 135 0.14 21.09 -4.81
N SER A 136 0.83 20.62 -5.85
CA SER A 136 0.64 21.12 -7.22
C SER A 136 -0.76 20.82 -7.78
N MET A 137 -1.41 19.75 -7.32
CA MET A 137 -2.80 19.45 -7.65
C MET A 137 -3.78 20.46 -7.05
N VAL A 138 -3.50 21.00 -5.86
CA VAL A 138 -4.34 22.02 -5.21
C VAL A 138 -4.12 23.40 -5.81
N SER A 139 -2.85 23.77 -6.09
CA SER A 139 -2.47 25.10 -6.57
C SER A 139 -2.65 25.31 -8.06
N GLY A 140 -2.72 24.25 -8.86
CA GLY A 140 -2.84 24.33 -10.32
C GLY A 140 -4.27 24.58 -10.81
N SER A 141 -4.39 25.02 -12.08
CA SER A 141 -5.68 25.04 -12.79
C SER A 141 -6.16 23.60 -13.00
N ARG A 142 -7.42 23.34 -12.60
CA ARG A 142 -8.04 22.01 -12.66
C ARG A 142 -9.48 22.13 -13.15
N PRO A 143 -10.03 21.08 -13.77
CA PRO A 143 -11.45 20.97 -14.06
C PRO A 143 -12.32 21.26 -12.82
N GLN A 144 -13.54 21.75 -13.04
CA GLN A 144 -14.44 22.19 -11.97
C GLN A 144 -14.87 21.05 -11.03
N ASP A 145 -14.94 19.83 -11.56
CA ASP A 145 -15.30 18.58 -10.86
C ASP A 145 -14.11 17.95 -10.09
N PHE A 146 -12.92 18.55 -10.16
CA PHE A 146 -11.75 18.02 -9.47
C PHE A 146 -11.91 18.04 -7.94
N PRO A 147 -11.72 16.91 -7.23
CA PRO A 147 -12.02 16.79 -5.80
C PRO A 147 -10.93 17.42 -4.91
N LYS A 148 -10.83 18.75 -4.90
CA LYS A 148 -9.80 19.50 -4.14
C LYS A 148 -9.81 19.18 -2.65
N GLU A 149 -10.98 19.00 -2.04
CA GLU A 149 -11.08 18.69 -0.61
C GLU A 149 -10.52 17.30 -0.27
N ALA A 150 -10.63 16.33 -1.18
CA ALA A 150 -10.00 15.02 -0.99
C ALA A 150 -8.47 15.16 -0.98
N VAL A 151 -7.89 15.97 -1.87
CA VAL A 151 -6.45 16.23 -1.92
C VAL A 151 -5.97 16.93 -0.64
N LYS A 152 -6.71 17.93 -0.15
CA LYS A 152 -6.41 18.60 1.13
C LYS A 152 -6.47 17.62 2.30
N ARG A 153 -7.44 16.70 2.31
CA ARG A 153 -7.53 15.63 3.32
C ARG A 153 -6.31 14.70 3.25
N LEU A 154 -5.88 14.30 2.05
CA LEU A 154 -4.68 13.48 1.87
C LEU A 154 -3.43 14.17 2.39
N LEU A 155 -3.23 15.47 2.10
CA LEU A 155 -2.11 16.25 2.63
C LEU A 155 -2.07 16.27 4.17
N LYS A 156 -3.23 16.33 4.84
CA LYS A 156 -3.31 16.26 6.31
C LYS A 156 -2.96 14.87 6.86
N LEU A 157 -3.34 13.81 6.15
CA LEU A 157 -3.13 12.41 6.57
C LEU A 157 -1.71 11.92 6.30
N LEU A 158 -1.13 12.26 5.14
CA LEU A 158 0.11 11.69 4.62
C LEU A 158 1.35 12.50 4.98
N LYS A 159 1.53 12.88 6.26
CA LYS A 159 2.67 13.69 6.69
C LYS A 159 4.01 13.11 6.21
N THR A 160 4.85 13.98 5.66
CA THR A 160 6.22 13.66 5.21
C THR A 160 7.01 12.93 6.30
N ASN A 161 7.64 11.80 5.97
CA ASN A 161 8.42 10.99 6.92
C ASN A 161 9.77 10.45 6.37
N ASP A 162 10.18 10.93 5.20
CA ASP A 162 11.47 10.68 4.53
C ASP A 162 12.61 11.60 5.03
#